data_AF-A0A416RVP8-F1
#
_entry.id   AF-A0A416RVP8-F1
#
_cell.length_a   1.000
_cell.length_b   1.000
_cell.length_c   1.000
_cell.angle_alpha   90.00
_cell.angle_beta   90.00
_cell.angle_gamma   90.00
#
_symmetry.space_group_name_H-M   'P 1'
#
loop_
_entity.id
_entity.type
_entity.pdbx_description
1 polymer ?
#
loop_
_entity_poly.entity_id
_entity_poly.type
_entity_poly.pdbx_seq_one_letter_code
_entity_poly.pdbx_strand_id
1 'polypeptide(L)'
;MKGLLVQKRISGLINLVNAVFTFIIMIAYAVLSNKAGEFNKNVVIYLLLAVICCAVYFSVDHKFLDIANLVAVVFLTMGIGTFAIGSINTFADALNGISMFGSSGDIGYIVVLLILLAVALLAEIVSCFMSREPKVPSVKLTDKVSG
;
A
#
# COMPACT_ATOMS: atom_id res chain seq x y z
N MET A 1 11.82 -23.94 15.05
CA MET A 1 11.70 -23.98 13.56
C MET A 1 10.30 -23.66 13.04
N LYS A 2 9.21 -24.24 13.56
CA LYS A 2 7.84 -23.99 13.01
C LYS A 2 7.39 -22.52 13.04
N GLY A 3 7.60 -21.79 14.14
CA GLY A 3 7.20 -20.37 14.24
C GLY A 3 7.93 -19.42 13.26
N LEU A 4 9.15 -19.77 12.85
CA LEU A 4 9.98 -18.98 11.95
C LEU A 4 9.51 -19.06 10.48
N LEU A 5 9.16 -20.26 10.03
CA LEU A 5 8.59 -20.47 8.70
C LEU A 5 7.18 -19.86 8.60
N VAL A 6 6.45 -19.83 9.72
CA VAL A 6 5.14 -19.20 9.84
C VAL A 6 5.26 -17.68 9.74
N GLN A 7 6.20 -17.03 10.42
CA GLN A 7 6.40 -15.58 10.34
C GLN A 7 6.81 -15.10 8.94
N LYS A 8 7.72 -15.82 8.26
CA LYS A 8 8.06 -15.56 6.84
C LYS A 8 6.84 -15.66 5.91
N ARG A 9 5.98 -16.66 6.12
CA ARG A 9 4.73 -16.81 5.34
C ARG A 9 3.71 -15.71 5.62
N ILE A 10 3.65 -15.19 6.85
CA ILE A 10 2.67 -14.17 7.22
C ILE A 10 2.98 -12.82 6.58
N SER A 11 4.23 -12.33 6.59
CA SER A 11 4.54 -11.02 5.98
C SER A 11 4.35 -11.05 4.46
N GLY A 12 4.74 -12.13 3.80
CA GLY A 12 4.49 -12.33 2.38
C GLY A 12 2.99 -12.35 2.06
N LEU A 13 2.19 -13.05 2.87
CA LEU A 13 0.73 -13.12 2.69
C LEU A 13 0.07 -11.74 2.87
N ILE A 14 0.50 -10.96 3.87
CA ILE A 14 0.00 -9.60 4.10
C ILE A 14 0.28 -8.70 2.89
N ASN A 15 1.49 -8.74 2.33
CA ASN A 15 1.79 -7.96 1.12
C ASN A 15 1.03 -8.44 -0.11
N LEU A 16 0.77 -9.74 -0.23
CA LEU A 16 -0.06 -10.24 -1.32
C LEU A 16 -1.51 -9.74 -1.19
N VAL A 17 -2.07 -9.80 0.02
CA VAL A 17 -3.41 -9.25 0.30
C VAL A 17 -3.44 -7.75 0.02
N ASN A 18 -2.42 -7.01 0.42
CA ASN A 18 -2.33 -5.57 0.18
C ASN A 18 -2.16 -5.23 -1.32
N ALA A 19 -1.44 -6.07 -2.08
CA ALA A 19 -1.32 -5.95 -3.53
C ALA A 19 -2.68 -6.10 -4.21
N VAL A 20 -3.45 -7.14 -3.85
CA VAL A 20 -4.80 -7.37 -4.39
C VAL A 20 -5.74 -6.24 -3.99
N PHE A 21 -5.69 -5.80 -2.74
CA PHE A 21 -6.50 -4.70 -2.23
C PHE A 21 -6.20 -3.38 -2.99
N THR A 22 -4.91 -3.04 -3.14
CA THR A 22 -4.47 -1.85 -3.89
C THR A 22 -4.85 -1.94 -5.36
N PHE A 23 -4.80 -3.13 -5.97
CA PHE A 23 -5.24 -3.36 -7.34
C PHE A 23 -6.75 -3.12 -7.53
N ILE A 24 -7.57 -3.58 -6.57
CA ILE A 24 -9.03 -3.32 -6.59
C ILE A 24 -9.30 -1.82 -6.46
N ILE A 25 -8.60 -1.13 -5.55
CA ILE A 25 -8.73 0.33 -5.39
C ILE A 25 -8.32 1.06 -6.68
N MET A 26 -7.26 0.63 -7.35
CA MET A 26 -6.82 1.20 -8.62
C MET A 26 -7.91 1.08 -9.70
N ILE A 27 -8.57 -0.08 -9.82
CA ILE A 27 -9.70 -0.27 -10.75
C ILE A 27 -10.87 0.64 -10.35
N ALA A 28 -11.21 0.68 -9.07
CA ALA A 28 -12.30 1.52 -8.57
C ALA A 28 -12.05 3.00 -8.87
N TYR A 29 -10.84 3.50 -8.61
CA TYR A 29 -10.40 4.84 -8.99
C TYR A 29 -10.54 5.07 -10.50
N ALA A 30 -10.05 4.15 -11.33
CA ALA A 30 -10.14 4.29 -12.78
C ALA A 30 -11.59 4.40 -13.27
N VAL A 31 -12.53 3.62 -12.71
CA VAL A 31 -13.94 3.68 -13.11
C VAL A 31 -14.61 4.95 -12.59
N LEU A 32 -14.43 5.27 -11.30
CA LEU A 32 -15.12 6.39 -10.63
C LEU A 32 -14.62 7.74 -11.14
N SER A 33 -13.31 7.93 -11.25
CA SER A 33 -12.75 9.19 -11.75
C SER A 33 -12.99 9.41 -13.24
N ASN A 34 -13.11 8.34 -14.05
CA ASN A 34 -13.55 8.50 -15.45
C ASN A 34 -15.02 8.95 -15.53
N LYS A 35 -15.90 8.43 -14.67
CA LYS A 35 -17.30 8.88 -14.61
C LYS A 35 -17.42 10.33 -14.13
N ALA A 36 -16.56 10.75 -13.20
CA ALA A 36 -16.51 12.11 -12.68
C ALA A 36 -15.78 13.11 -13.61
N GLY A 37 -15.08 12.64 -14.65
CA GLY A 37 -14.28 13.50 -15.54
C GLY A 37 -12.95 13.98 -14.93
N GLU A 38 -12.56 13.46 -13.77
CA GLU A 38 -11.36 13.85 -13.01
C GLU A 38 -10.21 12.83 -13.15
N PHE A 39 -10.25 11.98 -14.18
CA PHE A 39 -9.31 10.89 -14.33
C PHE A 39 -7.87 11.38 -14.58
N ASN A 40 -6.97 11.05 -13.65
CA ASN A 40 -5.54 11.26 -13.78
C ASN A 40 -4.79 9.93 -13.96
N LYS A 41 -4.10 9.80 -15.11
CA LYS A 41 -3.30 8.62 -15.49
C LYS A 41 -2.14 8.36 -14.52
N ASN A 42 -1.55 9.42 -13.94
CA ASN A 42 -0.38 9.29 -13.07
C ASN A 42 -0.74 8.51 -11.79
N VAL A 43 -1.95 8.73 -11.24
CA VAL A 43 -2.43 7.98 -10.08
C VAL A 43 -2.46 6.47 -10.37
N VAL A 44 -2.97 6.08 -11.54
CA VAL A 44 -2.99 4.65 -11.96
C VAL A 44 -1.58 4.10 -12.09
N ILE A 45 -0.65 4.85 -12.69
CA ILE A 45 0.73 4.42 -12.87
C ILE A 45 1.41 4.19 -11.51
N TYR A 46 1.25 5.12 -10.56
CA TYR A 46 1.82 4.97 -9.22
C TYR A 46 1.23 3.78 -8.46
N LEU A 47 -0.10 3.60 -8.50
CA LEU A 47 -0.74 2.44 -7.85
C LEU A 47 -0.32 1.12 -8.50
N LEU A 48 -0.17 1.07 -9.82
CA LEU A 48 0.30 -0.11 -10.53
C LEU A 48 1.74 -0.47 -10.13
N LEU A 49 2.64 0.52 -10.05
CA LEU A 49 4.01 0.31 -9.60
C LEU A 49 4.06 -0.21 -8.15
N ALA A 50 3.21 0.31 -7.26
CA ALA A 50 3.08 -0.21 -5.90
C ALA A 50 2.66 -1.69 -5.89
N VAL A 51 1.63 -2.06 -6.67
CA VAL A 51 1.17 -3.46 -6.79
C VAL A 51 2.29 -4.37 -7.29
N ILE A 52 3.07 -3.94 -8.29
CA ILE A 52 4.21 -4.70 -8.81
C ILE A 52 5.26 -4.89 -7.70
N CYS A 53 5.59 -3.84 -6.94
CA CYS A 53 6.54 -3.94 -5.84
C CYS A 53 6.07 -4.91 -4.74
N CYS A 54 4.78 -4.88 -4.37
CA CYS A 54 4.21 -5.83 -3.41
C CYS A 54 4.27 -7.29 -3.94
N ALA A 55 3.97 -7.50 -5.22
CA ALA A 55 4.02 -8.82 -5.86
C ALA A 55 5.44 -9.37 -5.98
N VAL A 56 6.41 -8.51 -6.30
CA VAL A 56 7.84 -8.84 -6.35
C VAL A 56 8.35 -9.22 -4.96
N TYR A 57 7.97 -8.46 -3.92
CA TYR A 57 8.28 -8.80 -2.53
C TYR A 57 7.73 -10.19 -2.16
N PHE A 58 6.52 -10.56 -2.59
CA PHE A 58 5.97 -11.89 -2.33
C PHE A 58 6.68 -13.02 -3.09
N SER A 59 7.08 -12.78 -4.34
CA SER A 59 7.50 -13.85 -5.26
C SER A 59 8.96 -14.28 -5.10
N VAL A 60 9.82 -13.43 -4.54
CA VAL A 60 11.26 -13.65 -4.53
C VAL A 60 11.84 -13.50 -3.11
N ASP A 61 12.42 -14.61 -2.60
CA ASP A 61 13.05 -14.70 -1.29
C ASP A 61 14.52 -14.25 -1.32
N HIS A 62 14.77 -12.95 -1.52
CA HIS A 62 16.12 -12.36 -1.43
C HIS A 62 16.15 -11.18 -0.47
N LYS A 63 17.21 -11.08 0.36
CA LYS A 63 17.40 -9.97 1.33
C LYS A 63 17.34 -8.58 0.70
N PHE A 64 17.82 -8.44 -0.54
CA PHE A 64 17.77 -7.17 -1.25
C PHE A 64 16.36 -6.74 -1.64
N LEU A 65 15.40 -7.66 -1.69
CA LEU A 65 14.01 -7.36 -2.02
C LEU A 65 13.19 -6.83 -0.85
N ASP A 66 13.74 -6.79 0.37
CA ASP A 66 13.08 -6.08 1.48
C ASP A 66 12.92 -4.58 1.16
N ILE A 67 13.78 -4.04 0.28
CA ILE A 67 13.65 -2.67 -0.24
C ILE A 67 12.43 -2.48 -1.14
N ALA A 68 11.91 -3.55 -1.77
CA ALA A 68 10.76 -3.46 -2.66
C ALA A 68 9.49 -3.05 -1.89
N ASN A 69 9.37 -3.48 -0.63
CA ASN A 69 8.27 -3.08 0.26
C ASN A 69 8.33 -1.58 0.56
N LEU A 70 9.54 -1.04 0.84
CA LEU A 70 9.74 0.39 1.03
C LEU A 70 9.41 1.20 -0.25
N VAL A 71 9.83 0.69 -1.40
CA VAL A 71 9.52 1.31 -2.70
C VAL A 71 8.02 1.32 -2.98
N ALA A 72 7.29 0.26 -2.59
CA ALA A 72 5.83 0.22 -2.68
C ALA A 72 5.17 1.34 -1.86
N VAL A 73 5.64 1.58 -0.63
CA VAL A 73 5.17 2.70 0.22
C VAL A 73 5.37 4.05 -0.46
N VAL A 74 6.53 4.27 -1.10
CA VAL A 74 6.82 5.51 -1.83
C VAL A 74 5.82 5.70 -2.97
N PHE A 75 5.58 4.67 -3.78
CA PHE A 75 4.62 4.77 -4.89
C PHE A 75 3.18 4.93 -4.42
N LEU A 76 2.76 4.25 -3.36
CA LEU A 76 1.45 4.46 -2.73
C LEU A 76 1.29 5.92 -2.27
N THR A 77 2.30 6.47 -1.62
CA THR A 77 2.28 7.87 -1.15
C THR A 77 2.21 8.86 -2.31
N MET A 78 2.96 8.63 -3.39
CA MET A 78 2.90 9.45 -4.60
C MET A 78 1.54 9.37 -5.30
N GLY A 79 0.92 8.18 -5.34
CA GLY A 79 -0.43 7.97 -5.85
C GLY A 79 -1.48 8.73 -5.04
N ILE A 80 -1.44 8.59 -3.71
CA ILE A 80 -2.32 9.31 -2.79
C ILE A 80 -2.15 10.82 -2.93
N GLY A 81 -0.91 11.32 -2.95
CA GLY A 81 -0.63 12.75 -3.06
C GLY A 81 -1.15 13.34 -4.37
N THR A 82 -0.91 12.64 -5.49
CA THR A 82 -1.40 13.07 -6.81
C THR A 82 -2.94 13.11 -6.86
N PHE A 83 -3.59 12.12 -6.25
CA PHE A 83 -5.05 12.07 -6.18
C PHE A 83 -5.60 13.20 -5.28
N ALA A 84 -5.04 13.37 -4.08
CA ALA A 84 -5.48 14.40 -3.13
C ALA A 84 -5.32 15.81 -3.69
N ILE A 85 -4.20 16.11 -4.37
CA ILE A 85 -3.97 17.42 -5.02
C ILE A 85 -4.99 17.64 -6.14
N GLY A 86 -5.27 16.62 -6.95
CA GLY A 86 -6.28 16.69 -8.01
C GLY A 86 -7.69 16.97 -7.50
N SER A 87 -7.99 16.60 -6.25
CA SER A 87 -9.32 16.74 -5.64
C SER A 87 -9.49 17.98 -4.75
N ILE A 88 -8.49 18.88 -4.65
CA ILE A 88 -8.55 20.07 -3.74
C ILE A 88 -9.78 20.94 -4.02
N ASN A 89 -10.11 21.16 -5.29
CA ASN A 89 -11.24 22.01 -5.66
C ASN A 89 -12.57 21.39 -5.19
N THR A 90 -12.73 20.08 -5.39
CA THR A 90 -13.91 19.32 -4.97
C THR A 90 -14.05 19.31 -3.44
N PHE A 91 -12.92 19.27 -2.70
CA PHE A 91 -12.92 19.43 -1.24
C PHE A 91 -13.32 20.84 -0.82
N ALA A 92 -12.80 21.87 -1.49
CA ALA A 92 -13.13 23.26 -1.19
C ALA A 92 -14.63 23.53 -1.43
N ASP A 93 -15.19 23.04 -2.52
CA ASP A 93 -16.61 23.21 -2.85
C ASP A 93 -17.51 22.56 -1.80
N ALA A 94 -17.18 21.34 -1.36
CA ALA A 94 -17.95 20.66 -0.32
C ALA A 94 -17.86 21.32 1.05
N LEU A 95 -16.69 21.82 1.46
CA LEU A 95 -16.50 22.52 2.73
C LEU A 95 -17.23 23.87 2.76
N ASN A 96 -17.34 24.53 1.61
CA ASN A 96 -18.09 25.79 1.47
C ASN A 96 -19.59 25.56 1.24
N GLY A 97 -20.06 24.31 1.19
CA GLY A 97 -21.48 23.98 0.96
C GLY A 97 -21.96 24.32 -0.45
N ILE A 98 -21.05 24.48 -1.41
CA ILE A 98 -21.37 24.83 -2.80
C ILE A 98 -21.66 23.54 -3.56
N SER A 99 -22.93 23.24 -3.81
CA SER A 99 -23.33 22.17 -4.72
C SER A 99 -23.55 22.74 -6.13
N MET A 100 -22.62 22.53 -7.06
CA MET A 100 -22.86 22.85 -8.47
C MET A 100 -23.86 21.85 -9.07
N PHE A 101 -25.00 22.35 -9.57
CA PHE A 101 -25.93 21.57 -10.38
C PHE A 101 -25.18 21.02 -11.60
N GLY A 102 -25.08 19.69 -11.71
CA GLY A 102 -24.36 19.01 -12.80
C GLY A 102 -22.95 18.53 -12.44
N SER A 103 -22.44 18.82 -11.24
CA SER A 103 -21.21 18.17 -10.76
C SER A 103 -21.51 16.71 -10.42
N SER A 104 -21.03 15.81 -11.27
CA SER A 104 -21.00 14.36 -11.00
C SER A 104 -19.85 13.98 -10.05
N GLY A 105 -19.14 14.97 -9.50
CA GLY A 105 -18.10 14.81 -8.50
C GLY A 105 -18.72 14.58 -7.12
N ASP A 106 -19.28 13.38 -6.93
CA ASP A 106 -19.79 12.94 -5.64
C ASP A 106 -18.61 12.84 -4.66
N ILE A 107 -18.40 13.86 -3.81
CA ILE A 107 -17.28 13.89 -2.85
C ILE A 107 -17.15 12.58 -2.05
N GLY A 108 -18.26 11.86 -1.87
CA GLY A 108 -18.30 10.54 -1.29
C GLY A 108 -17.29 9.57 -1.91
N TYR A 109 -17.17 9.52 -3.25
CA TYR A 109 -16.24 8.59 -3.91
C TYR A 109 -14.78 8.95 -3.62
N ILE A 110 -14.46 10.25 -3.59
CA ILE A 110 -13.11 10.76 -3.32
C ILE A 110 -12.71 10.41 -1.88
N VAL A 111 -13.58 10.70 -0.92
CA VAL A 111 -13.34 10.41 0.51
C VAL A 111 -13.18 8.92 0.74
N VAL A 112 -14.04 8.08 0.15
CA VAL A 112 -13.95 6.62 0.27
C VAL A 112 -12.62 6.10 -0.30
N LEU A 113 -12.23 6.53 -1.50
CA LEU A 113 -10.96 6.09 -2.09
C LEU A 113 -9.75 6.54 -1.28
N LEU A 114 -9.73 7.76 -0.74
CA LEU A 114 -8.64 8.22 0.13
C LEU A 114 -8.53 7.41 1.41
N ILE A 115 -9.66 7.06 2.05
CA ILE A 115 -9.66 6.20 3.24
C ILE A 115 -9.13 4.82 2.90
N LEU A 116 -9.59 4.21 1.80
CA LEU A 116 -9.11 2.89 1.37
C LEU A 116 -7.61 2.89 1.05
N LEU A 117 -7.12 3.92 0.36
CA LEU A 117 -5.70 4.09 0.08
C LEU A 117 -4.87 4.33 1.36
N ALA A 118 -5.39 5.07 2.33
CA ALA A 118 -4.73 5.27 3.61
C ALA A 118 -4.61 3.95 4.40
N VAL A 119 -5.64 3.10 4.37
CA VAL A 119 -5.59 1.76 4.97
C VAL A 119 -4.54 0.89 4.27
N ALA A 120 -4.48 0.92 2.93
CA ALA A 120 -3.48 0.19 2.17
C ALA A 120 -2.05 0.67 2.48
N LEU A 121 -1.86 1.98 2.65
CA LEU A 121 -0.58 2.57 3.04
C LEU A 121 -0.15 2.12 4.44
N LEU A 122 -1.06 2.15 5.41
CA LEU A 122 -0.78 1.70 6.78
C LEU A 122 -0.41 0.21 6.81
N ALA A 123 -1.11 -0.63 6.05
CA ALA A 123 -0.79 -2.04 5.93
C ALA A 123 0.63 -2.27 5.37
N GLU A 124 1.03 -1.52 4.33
CA GLU A 124 2.36 -1.64 3.73
C GLU A 124 3.47 -1.15 4.69
N ILE A 125 3.22 -0.05 5.43
CA ILE A 125 4.14 0.43 6.46
C ILE A 125 4.34 -0.62 7.55
N VAL A 126 3.26 -1.21 8.05
CA VAL A 126 3.34 -2.28 9.06
C VAL A 126 4.12 -3.47 8.50
N SER A 127 3.87 -3.84 7.24
CA SER A 127 4.59 -4.92 6.56
C SER A 127 6.09 -4.66 6.46
N CYS A 128 6.51 -3.40 6.24
CA CYS A 128 7.93 -3.02 6.22
C CYS A 128 8.64 -3.32 7.54
N PHE A 129 7.94 -3.29 8.67
CA PHE A 129 8.50 -3.62 10.00
C PHE A 129 8.41 -5.11 10.35
N MET A 130 7.76 -5.93 9.54
CA MET A 130 7.67 -7.36 9.76
C MET A 130 8.94 -8.06 9.24
N SER A 131 9.87 -8.35 10.15
CA SER A 131 11.11 -9.05 9.80
C SER A 131 10.84 -10.42 9.16
N ARG A 132 11.46 -10.64 8.00
CA ARG A 132 11.53 -11.94 7.31
C ARG A 132 12.66 -12.83 7.84
N GLU A 133 13.47 -12.36 8.79
CA GLU A 133 14.62 -13.12 9.26
C GLU A 133 14.27 -14.08 10.41
N PRO A 134 14.81 -15.31 10.36
CA PRO A 134 15.06 -16.11 11.55
C PRO A 134 15.74 -15.29 12.65
N LYS A 135 15.11 -15.13 13.83
CA LYS A 135 15.90 -14.93 15.05
C LYS A 135 16.74 -16.18 15.22
N VAL A 136 18.04 -16.10 14.89
CA VAL A 136 19.01 -17.14 15.26
C VAL A 136 18.94 -17.23 16.78
N PRO A 137 18.58 -18.39 17.38
CA PRO A 137 18.72 -18.53 18.82
C PRO A 137 20.20 -18.33 19.11
N SER A 138 20.53 -17.28 19.86
CA SER A 138 21.83 -17.07 20.45
C SER A 138 22.09 -18.22 21.43
N VAL A 139 22.54 -19.37 20.90
CA VAL A 139 23.10 -20.44 21.71
C VAL A 139 24.36 -19.84 22.32
N LYS A 140 24.28 -19.57 23.62
CA LYS A 140 25.39 -19.12 24.46
C LYS A 140 26.57 -20.07 24.23
N LEU A 141 27.68 -19.54 23.72
CA LEU A 141 28.95 -20.25 23.52
C LEU A 141 29.69 -20.55 24.85
N THR A 142 29.01 -20.56 26.00
CA THR A 142 29.65 -20.61 27.32
C THR A 142 29.90 -22.01 27.88
N ASP A 143 29.47 -23.10 27.24
CA ASP A 143 29.54 -24.45 27.84
C ASP A 143 30.62 -25.36 27.22
N LYS A 144 31.72 -24.81 26.68
CA LYS A 144 32.88 -25.62 26.24
C LYS A 144 34.24 -25.11 26.75
N VAL A 145 34.28 -24.64 28.00
CA VAL A 145 35.54 -24.46 28.74
C VAL A 145 35.37 -24.90 30.19
N SER A 146 35.23 -26.21 30.42
CA SER A 146 35.75 -26.92 31.61
C SER A 146 35.23 -28.36 31.63
N GLY A 147 36.13 -29.34 31.69
CA GLY A 147 35.82 -30.75 31.86
C GLY A 147 36.79 -31.63 31.11
#